data_AF-A0A0L1KH09-F1
#
_entry.id   AF-A0A0L1KH09-F1
#
_cell.length_a   1.000
_cell.length_b   1.000
_cell.length_c   1.000
_cell.angle_alpha   90.00
_cell.angle_beta   90.00
_cell.angle_gamma   90.00
#
_symmetry.space_group_name_H-M   'P 1'
#
loop_
_entity.id
_entity.type
_entity.pdbx_description
1 polymer ?
#
loop_
_entity_poly.entity_id
_entity_poly.type
_entity_poly.pdbx_seq_one_letter_code
_entity_poly.pdbx_strand_id
1 'polypeptide(L)'
;MIALRSPVIRSALLWCGFMIAAAAYEQIVLGWHFAREEAPIHDGWHWMRTAGIAVLSFLLVAALAQSQVRREQVSVHAGALAFAVALLSLAAIALLAESPGAFAQIGAEDSTIEWLSAVLLFGAAGLMGWRLRDRTRRQPGHGQRWVPMVVSLGFAALFGLMAFEEVSWFQRQIGFATPEAIAARNWQGEFNLHNFHTDITELALYSGTGAFLLLLPLLRESDVARWPMVRVVAPFLPDRTVAAVSAPMLVFTYSHWTLLPVQAAFWTGLAVCAAFARSSATRRETLLWSALAIWVGMGQLTMLALGPTKLMVFDSSEYRELFMSIGLAMYAFRQSRTCSA
;
A
#
# COMPACT_ATOMS: atom_id res chain seq x y z
N MET A 1 10.46 23.47 20.94
CA MET A 1 10.76 24.52 19.94
C MET A 1 11.57 24.04 18.73
N ILE A 2 12.46 23.04 18.83
CA ILE A 2 13.26 22.54 17.67
C ILE A 2 12.39 21.76 16.64
N ALA A 3 11.36 21.03 17.10
CA ALA A 3 10.48 20.24 16.24
C ALA A 3 9.69 21.07 15.20
N LEU A 4 9.20 22.27 15.54
CA LEU A 4 8.45 23.13 14.60
C LEU A 4 9.32 23.79 13.52
N ARG A 5 10.66 23.68 13.58
CA ARG A 5 11.55 24.24 12.56
C ARG A 5 11.77 23.29 11.37
N SER A 6 11.50 22.00 11.51
CA SER A 6 11.62 21.04 10.41
C SER A 6 10.51 21.27 9.39
N PRO A 7 10.84 21.54 8.10
CA PRO A 7 9.85 21.62 7.03
C PRO A 7 9.00 20.35 6.94
N VAL A 8 9.61 19.18 7.18
CA VAL A 8 8.92 17.88 7.18
C VAL A 8 7.85 17.83 8.28
N ILE A 9 8.18 18.24 9.51
CA ILE A 9 7.21 18.24 10.63
C ILE A 9 6.06 19.21 10.34
N ARG A 10 6.35 20.41 9.82
CA ARG A 10 5.29 21.37 9.48
C ARG A 10 4.37 20.84 8.39
N SER A 11 4.91 20.30 7.30
CA SER A 11 4.09 19.74 6.23
C SER A 11 3.29 18.53 6.71
N ALA A 12 3.86 17.67 7.56
CA ALA A 12 3.15 16.53 8.16
C ALA A 12 2.01 16.98 9.08
N LEU A 13 2.23 17.99 9.93
CA LEU A 13 1.20 18.54 10.80
C LEU A 13 0.07 19.21 10.00
N LEU A 14 0.39 19.95 8.94
CA LEU A 14 -0.62 20.54 8.05
C LEU A 14 -1.43 19.47 7.34
N TRP A 15 -0.76 18.45 6.79
CA TRP A 15 -1.41 17.33 6.13
C TRP A 15 -2.32 16.55 7.10
N CYS A 16 -1.81 16.11 8.26
CA CYS A 16 -2.61 15.42 9.26
C CYS A 16 -3.76 16.28 9.80
N GLY A 17 -3.49 17.56 10.06
CA GLY A 17 -4.50 18.50 10.56
C GLY A 17 -5.64 18.70 9.56
N PHE A 18 -5.33 18.84 8.27
CA PHE A 18 -6.34 18.90 7.22
C PHE A 18 -7.15 17.61 7.14
N MET A 19 -6.49 16.45 7.16
CA MET A 19 -7.15 15.13 7.11
C MET A 19 -8.11 14.94 8.28
N ILE A 20 -7.67 15.25 9.51
CA ILE A 20 -8.50 15.17 10.72
C ILE A 20 -9.67 16.16 10.65
N ALA A 21 -9.43 17.40 10.21
CA ALA A 21 -10.48 18.41 10.11
C ALA A 21 -11.54 18.06 9.06
N ALA A 22 -11.11 17.60 7.87
CA ALA A 22 -12.02 17.16 6.82
C ALA A 22 -12.83 15.93 7.27
N ALA A 23 -12.17 14.96 7.89
CA ALA A 23 -12.81 13.77 8.45
C ALA A 23 -13.85 14.16 9.51
N ALA A 24 -13.49 15.01 10.47
CA ALA A 24 -14.42 15.48 11.51
C ALA A 24 -15.60 16.25 10.91
N TYR A 25 -15.37 17.09 9.90
CA TYR A 25 -16.44 17.80 9.20
C TYR A 25 -17.40 16.83 8.50
N GLU A 26 -16.89 15.84 7.75
CA GLU A 26 -17.71 14.84 7.06
C GLU A 26 -18.59 14.05 8.04
N GLN A 27 -18.10 13.72 9.23
CA GLN A 27 -18.91 13.02 10.23
C GLN A 27 -19.92 13.92 10.92
N ILE A 28 -19.47 15.05 11.45
CA ILE A 28 -20.27 15.87 12.36
C ILE A 28 -21.32 16.64 11.58
N VAL A 29 -20.97 17.12 10.38
CA VAL A 29 -21.83 18.00 9.59
C VAL A 29 -22.58 17.24 8.51
N LEU A 30 -21.92 16.31 7.81
CA LEU A 30 -22.54 15.56 6.70
C LEU A 30 -23.10 14.19 7.12
N GLY A 31 -22.78 13.72 8.33
CA GLY A 31 -23.24 12.42 8.84
C GLY A 31 -22.61 11.23 8.11
N TRP A 32 -21.51 11.43 7.38
CA TRP A 32 -20.88 10.37 6.59
C TRP A 32 -19.98 9.47 7.43
N HIS A 33 -20.05 8.16 7.21
CA HIS A 33 -19.12 7.22 7.85
C HIS A 33 -17.73 7.30 7.20
N PHE A 34 -16.67 7.15 8.00
CA PHE A 34 -15.26 7.20 7.56
C PHE A 34 -14.81 6.07 6.62
N ALA A 35 -15.53 4.97 6.65
CA ALA A 35 -15.19 3.73 6.00
C ALA A 35 -16.50 3.26 5.39
N ARG A 36 -16.54 3.28 4.07
CA ARG A 36 -17.70 2.95 3.25
C ARG A 36 -17.22 2.64 1.86
N GLU A 37 -17.79 1.59 1.29
CA GLU A 37 -17.58 1.24 -0.09
C GLU A 37 -18.69 1.82 -0.98
N GLU A 38 -18.31 2.68 -1.93
CA GLU A 38 -19.26 3.41 -2.77
C GLU A 38 -18.66 3.83 -4.11
N ALA A 39 -19.52 4.12 -5.08
CA ALA A 39 -19.07 4.72 -6.33
C ALA A 39 -18.48 6.14 -6.06
N PRO A 40 -17.43 6.56 -6.80
CA PRO A 40 -16.86 7.89 -6.70
C PRO A 40 -17.90 9.02 -6.79
N ILE A 41 -17.90 9.90 -5.78
CA ILE A 41 -18.74 11.10 -5.74
C ILE A 41 -17.93 12.31 -6.23
N HIS A 42 -18.53 13.11 -7.11
CA HIS A 42 -17.86 14.22 -7.81
C HIS A 42 -18.61 15.56 -7.67
N ASP A 43 -18.90 15.97 -6.44
CA ASP A 43 -19.47 17.29 -6.14
C ASP A 43 -18.40 18.35 -5.78
N GLY A 44 -18.83 19.60 -5.57
CA GLY A 44 -17.92 20.70 -5.24
C GLY A 44 -17.10 20.50 -3.96
N TRP A 45 -17.68 19.87 -2.92
CA TRP A 45 -16.98 19.54 -1.68
C TRP A 45 -15.88 18.51 -1.95
N HIS A 46 -16.22 17.44 -2.68
CA HIS A 46 -15.32 16.37 -3.08
C HIS A 46 -14.13 16.87 -3.92
N TRP A 47 -14.37 17.75 -4.88
CA TRP A 47 -13.30 18.36 -5.66
C TRP A 47 -12.39 19.25 -4.82
N MET A 48 -12.98 20.11 -3.99
CA MET A 48 -12.22 21.00 -3.10
C MET A 48 -11.33 20.20 -2.13
N ARG A 49 -11.88 19.20 -1.45
CA ARG A 49 -11.09 18.37 -0.51
C ARG A 49 -10.02 17.57 -1.21
N THR A 50 -10.32 16.97 -2.38
CA THR A 50 -9.33 16.21 -3.18
C THR A 50 -8.16 17.11 -3.57
N ALA A 51 -8.43 18.34 -4.00
CA ALA A 51 -7.38 19.32 -4.33
C ALA A 51 -6.54 19.69 -3.10
N GLY A 52 -7.17 19.90 -1.94
CA GLY A 52 -6.48 20.12 -0.67
C GLY A 52 -5.55 18.97 -0.28
N ILE A 53 -6.03 17.73 -0.35
CA ILE A 53 -5.23 16.52 -0.10
C ILE A 53 -4.07 16.43 -1.07
N ALA A 54 -4.30 16.66 -2.36
CA ALA A 54 -3.27 16.61 -3.38
C ALA A 54 -2.15 17.62 -3.08
N VAL A 55 -2.50 18.90 -2.89
CA VAL A 55 -1.52 19.96 -2.59
C VAL A 55 -0.70 19.62 -1.34
N LEU A 56 -1.38 19.27 -0.23
CA LEU A 56 -0.70 18.97 1.02
C LEU A 56 0.17 17.70 0.93
N SER A 57 -0.26 16.70 0.16
CA SER A 57 0.51 15.47 -0.08
C SER A 57 1.79 15.77 -0.87
N PHE A 58 1.71 16.61 -1.91
CA PHE A 58 2.88 17.05 -2.66
C PHE A 58 3.82 17.91 -1.81
N LEU A 59 3.30 18.77 -0.92
CA LEU A 59 4.12 19.56 0.01
C LEU A 59 4.84 18.69 1.05
N LEU A 60 4.17 17.67 1.58
CA LEU A 60 4.78 16.69 2.49
C LEU A 60 5.92 15.93 1.80
N VAL A 61 5.64 15.40 0.60
CA VAL A 61 6.63 14.65 -0.18
C VAL A 61 7.78 15.54 -0.63
N ALA A 62 7.52 16.78 -1.04
CA ALA A 62 8.57 17.73 -1.40
C ALA A 62 9.48 18.04 -0.20
N ALA A 63 8.92 18.22 1.01
CA ALA A 63 9.70 18.44 2.21
C ALA A 63 10.60 17.23 2.54
N LEU A 64 10.08 16.00 2.42
CA LEU A 64 10.87 14.77 2.58
C LEU A 64 11.96 14.61 1.52
N ALA A 65 11.62 14.91 0.27
CA ALA A 65 12.57 14.83 -0.86
C ALA A 65 13.71 15.84 -0.72
N GLN A 66 13.41 17.07 -0.26
CA GLN A 66 14.42 18.10 -0.01
C GLN A 66 15.38 17.73 1.13
N SER A 67 14.92 16.92 2.09
CA SER A 67 15.75 16.44 3.19
C SER A 67 16.41 15.08 2.92
N GLN A 68 16.41 14.60 1.67
CA GLN A 68 17.12 13.38 1.28
C GLN A 68 18.63 13.49 1.60
N VAL A 69 19.12 12.53 2.37
CA VAL A 69 20.52 12.41 2.80
C VAL A 69 21.23 11.21 2.19
N ARG A 70 20.48 10.31 1.53
CA ARG A 70 20.98 9.21 0.73
C ARG A 70 20.06 8.98 -0.47
N ARG A 71 20.56 8.28 -1.48
CA ARG A 71 19.79 7.88 -2.67
C ARG A 71 20.07 6.43 -2.93
N GLU A 72 19.08 5.57 -2.72
CA GLU A 72 19.16 4.18 -3.11
C GLU A 72 18.89 4.09 -4.62
N GLN A 73 19.27 2.98 -5.24
CA GLN A 73 19.09 2.77 -6.67
C GLN A 73 18.21 1.55 -6.92
N VAL A 74 17.40 1.63 -7.97
CA VAL A 74 16.67 0.47 -8.49
C VAL A 74 17.57 -0.29 -9.45
N SER A 75 17.85 -1.56 -9.14
CA SER A 75 18.65 -2.42 -10.02
C SER A 75 17.96 -2.65 -11.37
N VAL A 76 18.73 -3.03 -12.39
CA VAL A 76 18.23 -3.36 -13.73
C VAL A 76 17.12 -4.42 -13.70
N HIS A 77 17.33 -5.50 -12.95
CA HIS A 77 16.35 -6.58 -12.81
C HIS A 77 15.10 -6.14 -12.03
N ALA A 78 15.29 -5.36 -10.97
CA ALA A 78 14.17 -4.78 -10.22
C ALA A 78 13.34 -3.82 -11.07
N GLY A 79 13.98 -3.00 -11.91
CA GLY A 79 13.28 -2.11 -12.84
C GLY A 79 12.50 -2.87 -13.91
N ALA A 80 13.04 -3.98 -14.42
CA ALA A 80 12.32 -4.85 -15.34
C ALA A 80 11.10 -5.50 -14.68
N LEU A 81 11.24 -5.97 -13.43
CA LEU A 81 10.12 -6.49 -12.64
C LEU A 81 9.05 -5.42 -12.41
N ALA A 82 9.42 -4.21 -11.98
CA ALA A 82 8.48 -3.11 -11.79
C ALA A 82 7.72 -2.78 -13.09
N PHE A 83 8.39 -2.81 -14.24
CA PHE A 83 7.75 -2.62 -15.54
C PHE A 83 6.79 -3.77 -15.90
N ALA A 84 7.17 -5.02 -15.62
CA ALA A 84 6.29 -6.17 -15.84
C ALA A 84 5.03 -6.12 -14.97
N VAL A 85 5.15 -5.71 -13.70
CA VAL A 85 4.00 -5.53 -12.81
C VAL A 85 3.11 -4.36 -13.29
N ALA A 86 3.70 -3.27 -13.79
CA ALA A 86 2.93 -2.20 -14.41
C ALA A 86 2.19 -2.67 -15.68
N LEU A 87 2.82 -3.48 -16.53
CA LEU A 87 2.16 -4.08 -17.69
C LEU A 87 1.01 -5.03 -17.28
N LEU A 88 1.18 -5.80 -16.21
CA LEU A 88 0.12 -6.64 -15.66
C LEU A 88 -1.08 -5.79 -15.21
N SER A 89 -0.85 -4.67 -14.52
CA SER A 89 -1.93 -3.76 -14.14
C SER A 89 -2.60 -3.10 -15.35
N LEU A 90 -1.84 -2.81 -16.41
CA LEU A 90 -2.40 -2.29 -17.65
C LEU A 90 -3.27 -3.35 -18.34
N ALA A 91 -2.84 -4.61 -18.35
CA ALA A 91 -3.64 -5.72 -18.88
C ALA A 91 -4.95 -5.90 -18.11
N ALA A 92 -4.95 -5.74 -16.79
CA ALA A 92 -6.17 -5.77 -15.98
C ALA A 92 -7.13 -4.62 -16.34
N ILE A 93 -6.64 -3.40 -16.55
CA ILE A 93 -7.48 -2.28 -17.01
C ILE A 93 -8.01 -2.52 -18.43
N ALA A 94 -7.17 -3.05 -19.33
CA ALA A 94 -7.61 -3.40 -20.68
C ALA A 94 -8.71 -4.47 -20.65
N LEU A 95 -8.59 -5.46 -19.76
CA LEU A 95 -9.62 -6.47 -19.55
C LEU A 95 -10.94 -5.85 -19.08
N LEU A 96 -10.91 -4.90 -18.14
CA LEU A 96 -12.11 -4.16 -17.74
C LEU A 96 -12.76 -3.42 -18.91
N ALA A 97 -11.96 -2.82 -19.79
CA ALA A 97 -12.46 -2.09 -20.96
C ALA A 97 -13.14 -3.02 -21.99
N GLU A 98 -12.56 -4.20 -22.22
CA GLU A 98 -13.04 -5.16 -23.21
C GLU A 98 -14.20 -6.04 -22.69
N SER A 99 -14.11 -6.50 -21.44
CA SER A 99 -15.09 -7.40 -20.83
C SER A 99 -15.18 -7.20 -19.32
N PRO A 100 -16.08 -6.33 -18.84
CA PRO A 100 -16.33 -6.15 -17.41
C PRO A 100 -16.74 -7.45 -16.70
N GLY A 101 -17.43 -8.35 -17.40
CA GLY A 101 -17.79 -9.66 -16.86
C GLY A 101 -16.59 -10.57 -16.62
N ALA A 102 -15.63 -10.62 -17.56
CA ALA A 102 -14.41 -11.38 -17.37
C ALA A 102 -13.52 -10.76 -16.27
N PHE A 103 -13.47 -9.42 -16.21
CA PHE A 103 -12.78 -8.70 -15.14
C PHE A 103 -13.34 -9.07 -13.76
N ALA A 104 -14.67 -9.07 -13.59
CA ALA A 104 -15.33 -9.46 -12.34
C ALA A 104 -15.12 -10.94 -12.01
N GLN A 105 -15.18 -11.85 -12.99
CA GLN A 105 -14.95 -13.29 -12.74
C GLN A 105 -13.52 -13.61 -12.31
N ILE A 106 -12.53 -12.92 -12.87
CA ILE A 106 -11.12 -13.15 -12.52
C ILE A 106 -10.78 -12.59 -11.14
N GLY A 107 -11.46 -11.53 -10.71
CA GLY A 107 -11.36 -10.94 -9.38
C GLY A 107 -12.56 -11.28 -8.49
N ALA A 108 -13.13 -12.48 -8.63
CA ALA A 108 -14.15 -12.97 -7.70
C ALA A 108 -13.51 -13.65 -6.49
N GLU A 109 -14.29 -13.91 -5.44
CA GLU A 109 -13.93 -14.83 -4.35
C GLU A 109 -13.56 -16.22 -4.90
N ASP A 110 -12.62 -16.92 -4.25
CA ASP A 110 -12.06 -18.21 -4.71
C ASP A 110 -11.42 -18.15 -6.12
N SER A 111 -11.10 -16.96 -6.62
CA SER A 111 -10.48 -16.78 -7.93
C SER A 111 -8.97 -17.00 -7.92
N THR A 112 -8.39 -17.00 -9.12
CA THR A 112 -6.93 -17.07 -9.27
C THR A 112 -6.22 -15.87 -8.62
N ILE A 113 -6.89 -14.71 -8.51
CA ILE A 113 -6.31 -13.50 -7.90
C ILE A 113 -6.15 -13.66 -6.39
N GLU A 114 -7.22 -14.03 -5.67
CA GLU A 114 -7.21 -14.27 -4.22
C GLU A 114 -6.15 -15.31 -3.84
N TRP A 115 -6.14 -16.46 -4.53
CA TRP A 115 -5.14 -17.51 -4.28
C TRP A 115 -3.71 -17.05 -4.56
N LEU A 116 -3.49 -16.24 -5.59
CA LEU A 116 -2.17 -15.70 -5.91
C LEU A 116 -1.72 -14.70 -4.85
N SER A 117 -2.59 -13.81 -4.40
CA SER A 117 -2.35 -12.89 -3.28
C SER A 117 -1.96 -13.66 -2.02
N ALA A 118 -2.74 -14.67 -1.64
CA ALA A 118 -2.48 -15.51 -0.47
C ALA A 118 -1.13 -16.24 -0.56
N VAL A 119 -0.80 -16.83 -1.72
CA VAL A 119 0.51 -17.48 -1.95
C VAL A 119 1.66 -16.49 -1.80
N LEU A 120 1.53 -15.28 -2.34
CA LEU A 120 2.53 -14.22 -2.20
C LEU A 120 2.71 -13.81 -0.74
N LEU A 121 1.63 -13.69 0.02
CA LEU A 121 1.65 -13.33 1.45
C LEU A 121 2.22 -14.46 2.32
N PHE A 122 1.85 -15.73 2.08
CA PHE A 122 2.47 -16.88 2.74
C PHE A 122 3.98 -16.96 2.41
N GLY A 123 4.36 -16.71 1.16
CA GLY A 123 5.75 -16.61 0.74
C GLY A 123 6.50 -15.48 1.48
N ALA A 124 5.88 -14.31 1.61
CA ALA A 124 6.41 -13.18 2.36
C ALA A 124 6.61 -13.51 3.85
N ALA A 125 5.61 -14.16 4.47
CA ALA A 125 5.69 -14.64 5.85
C ALA A 125 6.83 -15.65 6.03
N GLY A 126 6.97 -16.60 5.11
CA GLY A 126 8.05 -17.59 5.09
C GLY A 126 9.44 -16.96 4.96
N LEU A 127 9.61 -15.96 4.09
CA LEU A 127 10.86 -15.21 3.94
C LEU A 127 11.24 -14.45 5.22
N MET A 128 10.26 -13.86 5.91
CA MET A 128 10.47 -13.19 7.19
C MET A 128 10.77 -14.19 8.33
N GLY A 129 10.13 -15.36 8.34
CA GLY A 129 10.45 -16.46 9.23
C GLY A 129 11.87 -17.01 8.99
N TRP A 130 12.30 -17.12 7.73
CA TRP A 130 13.66 -17.51 7.39
C TRP A 130 14.69 -16.49 7.89
N ARG A 131 14.40 -15.19 7.72
CA ARG A 131 15.22 -14.11 8.28
C ARG A 131 15.36 -14.23 9.80
N LEU A 132 14.26 -14.50 10.51
CA LEU A 132 14.26 -14.71 11.96
C LEU A 132 15.14 -15.91 12.36
N ARG A 133 15.02 -17.03 11.65
CA ARG A 133 15.85 -18.23 11.84
C ARG A 133 17.33 -17.96 11.62
N ASP A 134 17.69 -17.25 10.56
CA ASP A 134 19.08 -16.92 10.27
C ASP A 134 19.69 -16.01 11.35
N ARG A 135 18.93 -15.01 11.83
CA ARG A 135 19.37 -14.11 12.91
C ARG A 135 19.55 -14.80 14.26
N THR A 136 18.71 -15.78 14.57
CA THR A 136 18.83 -16.56 15.83
C THR A 136 20.02 -17.52 15.83
N ARG A 137 20.46 -17.99 14.65
CA ARG A 137 21.58 -18.95 14.52
C ARG A 137 22.97 -18.32 14.53
N ARG A 138 23.10 -17.01 14.28
CA ARG A 138 24.41 -16.32 14.25
C ARG A 138 24.93 -16.01 15.67
N GLN A 139 26.20 -16.33 15.95
CA GLN A 139 26.82 -16.15 17.28
C GLN A 139 26.80 -14.70 17.80
N PRO A 140 26.66 -14.45 19.12
CA PRO A 140 26.59 -13.13 19.77
C PRO A 140 27.66 -12.10 19.37
N GLY A 141 27.38 -11.29 18.35
CA GLY A 141 27.99 -9.96 18.21
C GLY A 141 27.36 -8.96 19.19
N HIS A 142 28.15 -8.00 19.69
CA HIS A 142 27.86 -7.01 20.75
C HIS A 142 26.76 -5.96 20.42
N GLY A 143 25.58 -6.37 19.94
CA GLY A 143 24.48 -5.44 19.56
C GLY A 143 23.08 -5.87 20.01
N GLN A 144 22.12 -4.96 19.92
CA GLN A 144 20.69 -5.20 20.22
C GLN A 144 20.06 -6.16 19.20
N ARG A 145 20.17 -7.47 19.46
CA ARG A 145 19.61 -8.55 18.62
C ARG A 145 18.09 -8.61 18.63
N TRP A 146 17.49 -8.17 19.72
CA TRP A 146 16.05 -8.33 19.94
C TRP A 146 15.22 -7.52 18.95
N VAL A 147 15.67 -6.32 18.53
CA VAL A 147 14.91 -5.47 17.58
C VAL A 147 14.71 -6.18 16.23
N PRO A 148 15.77 -6.63 15.52
CA PRO A 148 15.57 -7.40 14.29
C PRO A 148 14.73 -8.65 14.45
N MET A 149 14.82 -9.35 15.59
CA MET A 149 14.04 -10.55 15.86
C MET A 149 12.56 -10.23 16.02
N VAL A 150 12.22 -9.26 16.88
CA VAL A 150 10.85 -8.81 17.12
C VAL A 150 10.23 -8.26 15.85
N VAL A 151 10.96 -7.46 15.08
CA VAL A 151 10.48 -6.94 13.80
C VAL A 151 10.26 -8.08 12.78
N SER A 152 11.17 -9.05 12.69
CA SER A 152 11.01 -10.17 11.75
C SER A 152 9.83 -11.07 12.13
N LEU A 153 9.67 -11.36 13.43
CA LEU A 153 8.53 -12.10 13.95
C LEU A 153 7.22 -11.35 13.72
N GLY A 154 7.20 -10.04 13.99
CA GLY A 154 6.04 -9.19 13.79
C GLY A 154 5.57 -9.17 12.34
N PHE A 155 6.49 -8.99 11.38
CA PHE A 155 6.14 -9.05 9.95
C PHE A 155 5.77 -10.46 9.49
N ALA A 156 6.43 -11.51 9.99
CA ALA A 156 6.06 -12.88 9.65
C ALA A 156 4.62 -13.21 10.12
N ALA A 157 4.27 -12.81 11.35
CA ALA A 157 2.94 -12.96 11.90
C ALA A 157 1.91 -12.10 11.15
N LEU A 158 2.25 -10.84 10.85
CA LEU A 158 1.38 -9.93 10.10
C LEU A 158 1.07 -10.47 8.69
N PHE A 159 2.08 -10.87 7.92
CA PHE A 159 1.87 -11.41 6.57
C PHE A 159 1.16 -12.76 6.60
N GLY A 160 1.44 -13.59 7.62
CA GLY A 160 0.70 -14.83 7.83
C GLY A 160 -0.78 -14.56 8.13
N LEU A 161 -1.07 -13.61 9.02
CA LEU A 161 -2.44 -13.19 9.31
C LEU A 161 -3.15 -12.69 8.05
N MET A 162 -2.52 -11.79 7.29
CA MET A 162 -3.08 -11.31 6.02
C MET A 162 -3.35 -12.47 5.05
N ALA A 163 -2.43 -13.42 4.92
CA ALA A 163 -2.60 -14.56 4.02
C ALA A 163 -3.77 -15.47 4.45
N PHE A 164 -3.95 -15.69 5.75
CA PHE A 164 -5.09 -16.46 6.25
C PHE A 164 -6.40 -15.71 6.08
N GLU A 165 -6.42 -14.41 6.34
CA GLU A 165 -7.60 -13.57 6.12
C GLU A 165 -8.03 -13.58 4.64
N GLU A 166 -7.07 -13.51 3.72
CA GLU A 166 -7.32 -13.53 2.26
C GLU A 166 -8.05 -14.81 1.79
N VAL A 167 -7.74 -15.98 2.34
CA VAL A 167 -8.40 -17.26 1.95
C VAL A 167 -9.42 -17.73 2.99
N SER A 168 -9.97 -16.79 3.76
CA SER A 168 -10.98 -17.05 4.80
C SER A 168 -10.60 -18.19 5.74
N TRP A 169 -9.32 -18.22 6.16
CA TRP A 169 -8.73 -19.24 7.03
C TRP A 169 -8.90 -20.67 6.51
N PHE A 170 -8.95 -20.85 5.19
CA PHE A 170 -9.27 -22.10 4.52
C PHE A 170 -10.64 -22.67 4.92
N GLN A 171 -11.57 -21.83 5.36
CA GLN A 171 -12.89 -22.25 5.83
C GLN A 171 -13.60 -23.11 4.80
N ARG A 172 -13.60 -22.68 3.54
CA ARG A 172 -14.29 -23.35 2.43
C ARG A 172 -13.66 -24.71 2.11
N GLN A 173 -12.34 -24.83 2.26
CA GLN A 173 -11.59 -26.07 1.98
C GLN A 173 -11.62 -27.06 3.14
N ILE A 174 -11.62 -26.58 4.38
CA ILE A 174 -11.71 -27.40 5.59
C ILE A 174 -13.16 -27.77 5.90
N GLY A 175 -14.12 -26.91 5.55
CA GLY A 175 -15.55 -27.14 5.70
C GLY A 175 -16.10 -26.87 7.11
N PHE A 176 -15.64 -25.81 7.78
CA PHE A 176 -16.17 -25.42 9.09
C PHE A 176 -17.14 -24.23 8.99
N ALA A 177 -18.11 -24.17 9.91
CA ALA A 177 -19.12 -23.12 9.92
C ALA A 177 -18.61 -21.80 10.51
N THR A 178 -19.09 -20.67 10.00
CA THR A 178 -18.85 -19.35 10.59
C THR A 178 -19.61 -19.22 11.89
N PRO A 179 -18.96 -18.88 13.02
CA PRO A 179 -19.65 -18.60 14.27
C PRO A 179 -20.68 -17.47 14.10
N GLU A 180 -21.86 -17.60 14.71
CA GLU A 180 -22.96 -16.64 14.59
C GLU A 180 -22.55 -15.19 14.91
N ALA A 181 -21.67 -15.03 15.92
CA ALA A 181 -21.15 -13.71 16.31
C ALA A 181 -20.33 -13.02 15.21
N ILE A 182 -19.70 -13.80 14.33
CA ILE A 182 -18.93 -13.31 13.17
C ILE A 182 -19.86 -13.13 11.97
N ALA A 183 -20.70 -14.13 11.68
CA ALA A 183 -21.66 -14.08 10.57
C ALA A 183 -22.62 -12.88 10.67
N ALA A 184 -23.00 -12.46 11.88
CA ALA A 184 -23.84 -11.29 12.10
C ALA A 184 -23.18 -9.95 11.72
N ARG A 185 -21.86 -9.94 11.47
CA ARG A 185 -21.07 -8.75 11.16
C ARG A 185 -20.30 -8.85 9.84
N ASN A 186 -20.35 -10.01 9.21
CA ASN A 186 -19.61 -10.33 8.00
C ASN A 186 -20.59 -10.43 6.83
N TRP A 187 -20.43 -9.62 5.79
CA TRP A 187 -21.42 -9.52 4.69
C TRP A 187 -21.51 -10.78 3.84
N GLN A 188 -20.46 -11.60 3.85
CA GLN A 188 -20.39 -12.88 3.14
C GLN A 188 -20.63 -14.09 4.06
N GLY A 189 -20.78 -13.85 5.37
CA GLY A 189 -20.96 -14.91 6.35
C GLY A 189 -19.73 -15.80 6.49
N GLU A 190 -18.53 -15.27 6.29
CA GLU A 190 -17.26 -16.02 6.33
C GLU A 190 -16.49 -15.82 7.64
N PHE A 191 -15.59 -16.76 7.95
CA PHE A 191 -14.68 -16.68 9.09
C PHE A 191 -13.44 -15.86 8.75
N ASN A 192 -13.64 -14.58 8.52
CA ASN A 192 -12.58 -13.58 8.37
C ASN A 192 -13.04 -12.22 8.92
N LEU A 193 -12.08 -11.36 9.23
CA LEU A 193 -12.27 -9.95 9.57
C LEU A 193 -12.25 -9.06 8.32
N HIS A 194 -11.71 -9.57 7.21
CA HIS A 194 -11.65 -8.88 5.94
C HIS A 194 -13.05 -8.48 5.46
N ASN A 195 -14.04 -9.39 5.57
CA ASN A 195 -15.40 -9.16 5.09
C ASN A 195 -16.34 -8.58 6.17
N PHE A 196 -15.85 -7.72 7.07
CA PHE A 196 -16.70 -7.10 8.11
C PHE A 196 -17.41 -5.83 7.61
N HIS A 197 -18.66 -5.60 8.02
CA HIS A 197 -19.51 -4.44 7.63
C HIS A 197 -18.95 -3.04 7.91
N THR A 198 -17.81 -2.93 8.60
CA THR A 198 -17.30 -1.64 9.06
C THR A 198 -16.32 -0.99 8.08
N ASP A 199 -15.78 -1.73 7.09
CA ASP A 199 -14.74 -1.32 6.13
C ASP A 199 -13.45 -0.70 6.77
N ILE A 200 -13.37 -0.64 8.11
CA ILE A 200 -12.26 -0.02 8.85
C ILE A 200 -10.99 -0.85 8.68
N THR A 201 -11.14 -2.18 8.66
CA THR A 201 -10.04 -3.13 8.47
C THR A 201 -9.40 -2.94 7.10
N GLU A 202 -10.21 -2.90 6.05
CA GLU A 202 -9.76 -2.62 4.67
C GLU A 202 -9.14 -1.22 4.55
N LEU A 203 -9.81 -0.18 5.07
CA LEU A 203 -9.27 1.18 5.02
C LEU A 203 -7.90 1.29 5.71
N ALA A 204 -7.75 0.67 6.88
CA ALA A 204 -6.48 0.63 7.60
C ALA A 204 -5.42 -0.16 6.82
N LEU A 205 -5.79 -1.30 6.24
CA LEU A 205 -4.91 -2.13 5.42
C LEU A 205 -4.44 -1.36 4.19
N TYR A 206 -5.35 -0.79 3.42
CA TYR A 206 -5.11 -0.07 2.18
C TYR A 206 -4.28 1.19 2.37
N SER A 207 -4.62 2.04 3.34
CA SER A 207 -3.87 3.27 3.59
C SER A 207 -2.56 3.01 4.32
N GLY A 208 -2.53 2.06 5.26
CA GLY A 208 -1.33 1.66 5.99
C GLY A 208 -0.30 1.02 5.06
N THR A 209 -0.72 0.05 4.25
CA THR A 209 0.12 -0.62 3.24
C THR A 209 0.53 0.36 2.14
N GLY A 210 -0.38 1.26 1.74
CA GLY A 210 -0.11 2.43 0.91
C GLY A 210 1.10 3.24 1.38
N ALA A 211 1.00 3.77 2.60
CA ALA A 211 2.07 4.55 3.20
C ALA A 211 3.37 3.72 3.38
N PHE A 212 3.23 2.47 3.81
CA PHE A 212 4.36 1.56 4.01
C PHE A 212 5.13 1.35 2.70
N LEU A 213 4.47 0.93 1.64
CA LEU A 213 5.13 0.55 0.38
C LEU A 213 5.60 1.76 -0.44
N LEU A 214 4.94 2.92 -0.34
CA LEU A 214 5.23 4.07 -1.21
C LEU A 214 5.87 5.25 -0.47
N LEU A 215 5.37 5.65 0.70
CA LEU A 215 5.90 6.83 1.40
C LEU A 215 7.15 6.52 2.22
N LEU A 216 7.17 5.40 2.94
CA LEU A 216 8.29 5.06 3.81
C LEU A 216 9.63 4.84 3.09
N PRO A 217 9.69 4.39 1.82
CA PRO A 217 10.93 4.38 1.05
C PRO A 217 11.56 5.76 0.88
N LEU A 218 10.75 6.81 0.72
CA LEU A 218 11.27 8.17 0.66
C LEU A 218 11.72 8.66 2.04
N LEU A 219 10.94 8.37 3.09
CA LEU A 219 11.31 8.67 4.48
C LEU A 219 12.62 7.99 4.87
N ARG A 220 12.81 6.74 4.43
CA ARG A 220 14.04 5.97 4.61
C ARG A 220 15.25 6.69 4.01
N GLU A 221 15.08 7.46 2.95
CA GLU A 221 16.15 8.22 2.29
C GLU A 221 16.36 9.63 2.85
N SER A 222 15.46 10.12 3.69
CA SER A 222 15.51 11.45 4.28
C SER A 222 16.26 11.49 5.61
N ASP A 223 16.56 12.70 6.08
CA ASP A 223 17.15 12.96 7.39
C ASP A 223 16.30 12.40 8.56
N VAL A 224 15.00 12.22 8.35
CA VAL A 224 14.06 11.59 9.30
C VAL A 224 14.53 10.18 9.68
N ALA A 225 15.09 9.41 8.75
CA ALA A 225 15.64 8.08 9.04
C ALA A 225 16.80 8.11 10.06
N ARG A 226 17.43 9.27 10.28
CA ARG A 226 18.51 9.46 11.26
C ARG A 226 18.00 9.90 12.64
N TRP A 227 16.71 10.23 12.78
CA TRP A 227 16.14 10.65 14.06
C TRP A 227 16.20 9.51 15.09
N PRO A 228 16.43 9.79 16.38
CA PRO A 228 16.67 8.75 17.39
C PRO A 228 15.61 7.64 17.43
N MET A 229 14.33 8.02 17.33
CA MET A 229 13.20 7.07 17.37
C MET A 229 13.07 6.23 16.09
N VAL A 230 13.45 6.80 14.93
CA VAL A 230 13.29 6.15 13.61
C VAL A 230 14.52 5.32 13.27
N ARG A 231 15.72 5.73 13.69
CA ARG A 231 17.00 5.08 13.36
C ARG A 231 17.03 3.60 13.73
N VAL A 232 16.34 3.23 14.82
CA VAL A 232 16.24 1.84 15.29
C VAL A 232 15.48 0.96 14.29
N VAL A 233 14.44 1.51 13.66
CA VAL A 233 13.57 0.79 12.70
C VAL A 233 13.92 1.08 11.23
N ALA A 234 14.73 2.11 10.94
CA ALA A 234 15.12 2.52 9.60
C ALA A 234 15.69 1.39 8.70
N PRO A 235 16.47 0.41 9.22
CA PRO A 235 16.93 -0.72 8.42
C PRO A 235 15.81 -1.65 7.92
N PHE A 236 14.64 -1.61 8.57
CA PHE A 236 13.48 -2.42 8.23
C PHE A 236 12.47 -1.68 7.36
N LEU A 237 12.69 -0.40 7.06
CA LEU A 237 11.84 0.33 6.15
C LEU A 237 12.03 -0.20 4.71
N PRO A 238 10.97 -0.22 3.88
CA PRO A 238 11.08 -0.59 2.47
C PRO A 238 11.96 0.41 1.71
N ASP A 239 12.49 -0.01 0.56
CA ASP A 239 13.39 0.79 -0.29
C ASP A 239 12.75 1.15 -1.63
N ARG A 240 13.49 1.92 -2.47
CA ARG A 240 13.03 2.32 -3.80
C ARG A 240 12.60 1.16 -4.69
N THR A 241 13.23 -0.01 -4.53
CA THR A 241 12.86 -1.18 -5.32
C THR A 241 11.47 -1.67 -4.92
N VAL A 242 11.18 -1.71 -3.61
CA VAL A 242 9.83 -2.04 -3.12
C VAL A 242 8.80 -1.03 -3.65
N ALA A 243 9.07 0.27 -3.54
CA ALA A 243 8.16 1.30 -4.06
C ALA A 243 7.90 1.16 -5.56
N ALA A 244 8.93 0.90 -6.37
CA ALA A 244 8.79 0.79 -7.83
C ALA A 244 7.89 -0.39 -8.23
N VAL A 245 8.06 -1.54 -7.57
CA VAL A 245 7.24 -2.74 -7.79
C VAL A 245 5.80 -2.53 -7.29
N SER A 246 5.61 -1.75 -6.22
CA SER A 246 4.31 -1.54 -5.59
C SER A 246 3.46 -0.44 -6.24
N ALA A 247 4.06 0.47 -7.03
CA ALA A 247 3.37 1.62 -7.59
C ALA A 247 2.03 1.31 -8.31
N PRO A 248 1.90 0.21 -9.07
CA PRO A 248 0.63 -0.17 -9.72
C PRO A 248 -0.58 -0.35 -8.77
N MET A 249 -0.35 -0.66 -7.49
CA MET A 249 -1.44 -0.83 -6.52
C MET A 249 -2.26 0.45 -6.29
N LEU A 250 -1.72 1.62 -6.66
CA LEU A 250 -2.38 2.92 -6.51
C LEU A 250 -3.53 3.14 -7.52
N VAL A 251 -3.69 2.26 -8.50
CA VAL A 251 -4.63 2.43 -9.63
C VAL A 251 -6.02 1.82 -9.37
N PHE A 252 -6.12 0.84 -8.47
CA PHE A 252 -7.34 0.04 -8.29
C PHE A 252 -8.13 0.49 -7.07
N THR A 253 -8.49 1.77 -7.00
CA THR A 253 -9.11 2.35 -5.80
C THR A 253 -10.53 2.85 -6.01
N TYR A 254 -11.25 2.36 -7.02
CA TYR A 254 -12.53 2.94 -7.45
C TYR A 254 -13.56 3.00 -6.32
N SER A 255 -13.83 1.86 -5.69
CA SER A 255 -14.87 1.70 -4.65
C SER A 255 -14.57 2.45 -3.36
N HIS A 256 -13.31 2.87 -3.18
CA HIS A 256 -12.82 3.57 -2.01
C HIS A 256 -12.32 4.98 -2.33
N TRP A 257 -12.50 5.47 -3.57
CA TRP A 257 -11.88 6.71 -4.03
C TRP A 257 -12.36 7.95 -3.26
N THR A 258 -13.57 7.91 -2.71
CA THR A 258 -14.11 9.00 -1.89
C THR A 258 -13.49 9.04 -0.50
N LEU A 259 -12.80 7.99 -0.05
CA LEU A 259 -12.26 7.96 1.30
C LEU A 259 -10.99 8.81 1.38
N LEU A 260 -10.96 9.75 2.33
CA LEU A 260 -9.82 10.66 2.53
C LEU A 260 -8.49 9.89 2.58
N PRO A 261 -8.34 8.82 3.40
CA PRO A 261 -7.05 8.13 3.52
C PRO A 261 -6.60 7.44 2.23
N VAL A 262 -7.53 7.04 1.37
CA VAL A 262 -7.22 6.41 0.07
C VAL A 262 -6.75 7.45 -0.93
N GLN A 263 -7.43 8.60 -1.00
CA GLN A 263 -6.94 9.74 -1.80
C GLN A 263 -5.57 10.21 -1.33
N ALA A 264 -5.37 10.27 -0.02
CA ALA A 264 -4.10 10.68 0.54
C ALA A 264 -2.97 9.69 0.21
N ALA A 265 -3.22 8.38 0.29
CA ALA A 265 -2.27 7.35 -0.14
C ALA A 265 -1.96 7.46 -1.65
N PHE A 266 -2.97 7.70 -2.50
CA PHE A 266 -2.79 7.91 -3.93
C PHE A 266 -1.90 9.13 -4.24
N TRP A 267 -2.27 10.31 -3.72
CA TRP A 267 -1.56 11.55 -4.01
C TRP A 267 -0.15 11.57 -3.43
N THR A 268 0.06 11.02 -2.23
CA THR A 268 1.41 10.85 -1.68
C THR A 268 2.24 9.88 -2.51
N GLY A 269 1.69 8.73 -2.92
CA GLY A 269 2.37 7.76 -3.77
C GLY A 269 2.75 8.31 -5.14
N LEU A 270 1.85 9.05 -5.79
CA LEU A 270 2.12 9.73 -7.06
C LEU A 270 3.22 10.79 -6.92
N ALA A 271 3.14 11.62 -5.86
CA ALA A 271 4.16 12.61 -5.57
C ALA A 271 5.52 11.94 -5.28
N VAL A 272 5.55 10.79 -4.61
CA VAL A 272 6.78 10.02 -4.36
C VAL A 272 7.39 9.53 -5.68
N CYS A 273 6.57 8.98 -6.60
CA CYS A 273 7.07 8.57 -7.91
C CYS A 273 7.74 9.76 -8.64
N ALA A 274 7.11 10.94 -8.60
CA ALA A 274 7.69 12.16 -9.18
C ALA A 274 8.99 12.59 -8.44
N ALA A 275 9.04 12.50 -7.11
CA ALA A 275 10.23 12.81 -6.32
C ALA A 275 11.39 11.85 -6.60
N PHE A 276 11.12 10.57 -6.78
CA PHE A 276 12.13 9.59 -7.18
C PHE A 276 12.61 9.79 -8.61
N ALA A 277 11.74 10.17 -9.56
CA ALA A 277 12.17 10.54 -10.91
C ALA A 277 13.18 11.70 -10.90
N ARG A 278 12.94 12.72 -10.07
CA ARG A 278 13.82 13.90 -9.93
C ARG A 278 15.13 13.61 -9.18
N SER A 279 15.09 12.70 -8.22
CA SER A 279 16.26 12.34 -7.38
C SER A 279 17.02 11.10 -7.88
N SER A 280 16.61 10.52 -9.02
CA SER A 280 17.26 9.39 -9.66
C SER A 280 18.70 9.70 -10.04
N ALA A 281 19.60 8.71 -9.90
CA ALA A 281 21.02 8.88 -10.22
C ALA A 281 21.32 8.66 -11.72
N THR A 282 20.46 7.91 -12.41
CA THR A 282 20.66 7.53 -13.81
C THR A 282 19.46 7.90 -14.65
N ARG A 283 19.69 8.19 -15.95
CA ARG A 283 18.60 8.46 -16.90
C ARG A 283 17.60 7.32 -16.99
N ARG A 284 18.07 6.07 -16.89
CA ARG A 284 17.22 4.88 -16.90
C ARG A 284 16.26 4.85 -15.70
N GLU A 285 16.78 5.16 -14.52
CA GLU A 285 15.96 5.22 -13.30
C GLU A 285 14.97 6.39 -13.36
N THR A 286 15.37 7.56 -13.88
CA THR A 286 14.45 8.67 -14.16
C THR A 286 13.33 8.24 -15.10
N LEU A 287 13.65 7.56 -16.21
CA LEU A 287 12.64 7.07 -17.15
C LEU A 287 11.67 6.06 -16.51
N LEU A 288 12.18 5.14 -15.68
CA LEU A 288 11.35 4.20 -14.94
C LEU A 288 10.34 4.94 -14.05
N TRP A 289 10.81 5.84 -13.18
CA TRP A 289 9.94 6.55 -12.25
C TRP A 289 8.99 7.52 -12.95
N SER A 290 9.42 8.19 -14.03
CA SER A 290 8.54 9.01 -14.85
C SER A 290 7.45 8.17 -15.51
N ALA A 291 7.78 7.00 -16.06
CA ALA A 291 6.79 6.09 -16.63
C ALA A 291 5.81 5.58 -15.57
N LEU A 292 6.28 5.21 -14.38
CA LEU A 292 5.41 4.80 -13.27
C LEU A 292 4.51 5.95 -12.79
N ALA A 293 5.01 7.18 -12.68
CA ALA A 293 4.19 8.34 -12.29
C ALA A 293 3.09 8.63 -13.33
N ILE A 294 3.44 8.59 -14.62
CA ILE A 294 2.46 8.74 -15.72
C ILE A 294 1.45 7.60 -15.66
N TRP A 295 1.90 6.36 -15.50
CA TRP A 295 1.03 5.19 -15.43
C TRP A 295 0.08 5.25 -14.24
N VAL A 296 0.55 5.56 -13.03
CA VAL A 296 -0.31 5.68 -11.86
C VAL A 296 -1.37 6.76 -12.05
N GLY A 297 -0.98 7.93 -12.58
CA GLY A 297 -1.91 9.02 -12.85
C GLY A 297 -2.95 8.66 -13.92
N MET A 298 -2.50 8.19 -15.09
CA MET A 298 -3.39 7.84 -16.20
C MET A 298 -4.23 6.60 -15.89
N GLY A 299 -3.65 5.57 -15.29
CA GLY A 299 -4.32 4.35 -14.89
C GLY A 299 -5.45 4.62 -13.91
N GLN A 300 -5.22 5.45 -12.89
CA GLN A 300 -6.28 5.85 -11.96
C GLN A 300 -7.40 6.64 -12.66
N LEU A 301 -7.05 7.57 -13.56
CA LEU A 301 -8.05 8.29 -14.36
C LEU A 301 -8.88 7.34 -15.22
N THR A 302 -8.24 6.36 -15.86
CA THR A 302 -8.92 5.32 -16.64
C THR A 302 -9.81 4.44 -15.75
N MET A 303 -9.34 4.05 -14.56
CA MET A 303 -10.14 3.28 -13.60
C MET A 303 -11.38 4.04 -13.14
N LEU A 304 -11.26 5.35 -12.88
CA LEU A 304 -12.41 6.20 -12.54
C LEU A 304 -13.38 6.36 -13.72
N ALA A 305 -12.86 6.47 -14.95
CA ALA A 305 -13.68 6.61 -16.16
C ALA A 305 -14.41 5.32 -16.54
N LEU A 306 -13.74 4.17 -16.44
CA LEU A 306 -14.32 2.86 -16.72
C LEU A 306 -15.14 2.31 -15.56
N GLY A 307 -14.95 2.82 -14.35
CA GLY A 307 -15.55 2.18 -13.20
C GLY A 307 -17.08 2.04 -13.19
N PRO A 308 -17.88 2.93 -13.83
CA PRO A 308 -19.32 2.71 -14.02
C PRO A 308 -19.69 1.50 -14.90
N THR A 309 -18.75 0.91 -15.65
CA THR A 309 -18.99 -0.28 -16.47
C THR A 309 -18.80 -1.60 -15.71
N LYS A 310 -18.27 -1.55 -14.48
CA LYS A 310 -18.12 -2.73 -13.62
C LYS A 310 -19.47 -3.35 -13.27
N LEU A 311 -19.46 -4.64 -12.93
CA LEU A 311 -20.67 -5.33 -12.49
C LEU A 311 -21.00 -4.99 -11.04
N MET A 312 -19.99 -4.98 -10.18
CA MET A 312 -20.08 -4.51 -8.79
C MET A 312 -19.12 -3.35 -8.56
N VAL A 313 -19.48 -2.49 -7.61
CA VAL A 313 -18.64 -1.32 -7.26
C VAL A 313 -17.23 -1.77 -6.85
N PHE A 314 -17.13 -2.93 -6.20
CA PHE A 314 -15.93 -3.46 -5.56
C PHE A 314 -15.07 -4.38 -6.44
N ASP A 315 -15.43 -4.69 -7.69
CA ASP A 315 -14.67 -5.66 -8.52
C ASP A 315 -13.17 -5.30 -8.69
N SER A 316 -12.75 -4.07 -8.37
CA SER A 316 -11.35 -3.65 -8.41
C SER A 316 -10.55 -3.89 -7.12
N SER A 317 -11.16 -4.19 -5.97
CA SER A 317 -10.47 -4.38 -4.68
C SER A 317 -9.48 -5.55 -4.73
N GLU A 318 -9.90 -6.70 -5.25
CA GLU A 318 -9.06 -7.90 -5.43
C GLU A 318 -7.79 -7.61 -6.22
N TYR A 319 -7.89 -6.84 -7.31
CA TYR A 319 -6.73 -6.43 -8.10
C TYR A 319 -5.79 -5.56 -7.28
N ARG A 320 -6.33 -4.64 -6.48
CA ARG A 320 -5.53 -3.80 -5.57
C ARG A 320 -4.75 -4.66 -4.59
N GLU A 321 -5.40 -5.65 -4.00
CA GLU A 321 -4.81 -6.58 -3.03
C GLU A 321 -3.71 -7.44 -3.62
N LEU A 322 -3.89 -7.92 -4.84
CA LEU A 322 -2.83 -8.58 -5.58
C LEU A 322 -1.58 -7.70 -5.72
N PHE A 323 -1.74 -6.45 -6.17
CA PHE A 323 -0.59 -5.55 -6.33
C PHE A 323 0.05 -5.15 -4.99
N MET A 324 -0.73 -5.04 -3.91
CA MET A 324 -0.18 -4.88 -2.56
C MET A 324 0.63 -6.12 -2.14
N SER A 325 0.09 -7.31 -2.35
CA SER A 325 0.74 -8.59 -2.03
C SER A 325 2.03 -8.80 -2.80
N ILE A 326 2.09 -8.41 -4.07
CA ILE A 326 3.34 -8.36 -4.87
C ILE A 326 4.37 -7.42 -4.20
N GLY A 327 3.95 -6.23 -3.77
CA GLY A 327 4.80 -5.26 -3.08
C GLY A 327 5.34 -5.77 -1.73
N LEU A 328 4.48 -6.38 -0.92
CA LEU A 328 4.84 -6.97 0.38
C LEU A 328 5.76 -8.19 0.23
N ALA A 329 5.53 -9.04 -0.76
CA ALA A 329 6.43 -10.12 -1.11
C ALA A 329 7.81 -9.59 -1.54
N MET A 330 7.85 -8.52 -2.34
CA MET A 330 9.11 -7.88 -2.71
C MET A 330 9.83 -7.28 -1.50
N TYR A 331 9.08 -6.67 -0.57
CA TYR A 331 9.63 -6.20 0.70
C TYR A 331 10.27 -7.34 1.50
N ALA A 332 9.55 -8.44 1.73
CA ALA A 332 10.07 -9.60 2.46
C ALA A 332 11.31 -10.19 1.77
N PHE A 333 11.31 -10.26 0.44
CA PHE A 333 12.48 -10.69 -0.34
C PHE A 333 13.70 -9.78 -0.10
N ARG A 334 13.53 -8.45 -0.20
CA ARG A 334 14.61 -7.49 0.08
C ARG A 334 15.14 -7.63 1.51
N GLN A 335 14.24 -7.78 2.48
CA GLN A 335 14.60 -7.96 3.88
C GLN A 335 15.34 -9.27 4.16
N SER A 336 14.99 -10.37 3.48
CA SER A 336 15.69 -11.66 3.61
C SER A 336 17.13 -11.58 3.08
N ARG A 337 17.35 -10.87 1.97
CA ARG A 337 18.66 -10.74 1.31
C ARG A 337 19.65 -9.85 2.06
N THR A 338 19.17 -8.85 2.81
CA THR A 338 20.03 -7.98 3.64
C THR A 338 20.70 -8.72 4.82
N CYS A 339 20.36 -9.98 5.07
CA CYS A 339 21.10 -10.81 6.03
C CYS A 339 22.24 -11.61 5.36
N SER A 340 22.20 -11.88 4.06
CA SER A 340 23.18 -12.74 3.38
C SER A 340 24.51 -12.05 3.03
N ALA A 341 24.65 -10.78 3.37
CA ALA A 341 25.90 -10.02 3.37
C ALA A 341 26.22 -9.62 4.82
#